data_AF-A0A933N398-F1
#
_entry.id   AF-A0A933N398-F1
#
_cell.length_a   1.000
_cell.length_b   1.000
_cell.length_c   1.000
_cell.angle_alpha   90.00
_cell.angle_beta   90.00
_cell.angle_gamma   90.00
#
_symmetry.space_group_name_H-M   'P 1'
#
loop_
_entity.id
_entity.type
_entity.pdbx_description
1 polymer ?
#
loop_
_entity_poly.entity_id
_entity_poly.type
_entity_poly.pdbx_seq_one_letter_code
_entity_poly.pdbx_strand_id
1 'polypeptide(L)' 'MKLRKILLLGIPAIVIWVMGIFVLGIFLIKLFWMWTIPELFPGAVAAGDVAAKISWWTALKLSVLVALLAAITNISKD' A
#
# COMPACT_ATOMS: atom_id res chain seq x y z
N MET A 1 5.69 -0.17 -37.05
CA MET A 1 4.32 -0.23 -36.46
C MET A 1 4.25 -0.88 -35.07
N LYS A 2 5.11 -1.85 -34.71
CA LYS A 2 5.11 -2.47 -33.36
C LYS A 2 5.53 -1.51 -32.24
N LEU A 3 6.58 -0.71 -32.43
CA LEU A 3 7.12 0.17 -31.38
C LEU A 3 6.16 1.28 -30.92
N ARG A 4 5.43 1.91 -31.86
CA ARG A 4 4.39 2.90 -31.53
C ARG A 4 3.22 2.29 -30.76
N LYS A 5 2.78 1.06 -31.10
CA LYS A 5 1.73 0.36 -30.35
C LYS A 5 2.19 -0.02 -28.94
N ILE A 6 3.43 -0.46 -28.76
CA ILE A 6 4.00 -0.78 -27.44
C ILE A 6 4.12 0.47 -26.57
N LEU A 7 4.58 1.61 -27.12
CA LEU A 7 4.64 2.86 -26.36
C LEU A 7 3.24 3.42 -26.04
N LEU A 8 2.32 3.41 -27.01
CA LEU A 8 0.97 3.94 -26.84
C LEU A 8 0.05 3.08 -25.95
N LEU A 9 0.26 1.76 -25.90
CA LEU A 9 -0.60 0.85 -25.12
C LEU A 9 0.11 0.26 -23.89
N GLY A 10 1.43 0.04 -23.96
CA GLY A 10 2.22 -0.54 -22.88
C GLY A 10 2.43 0.41 -21.72
N ILE A 11 2.77 1.68 -21.97
CA ILE A 11 2.97 2.68 -20.91
C ILE A 11 1.68 2.88 -20.09
N PRO A 12 0.51 3.17 -20.69
CA PRO A 12 -0.73 3.30 -19.91
C PRO A 12 -1.09 2.02 -19.15
N ALA A 13 -0.88 0.84 -19.73
CA ALA A 13 -1.16 -0.42 -19.06
C ALA A 13 -0.32 -0.62 -17.80
N ILE A 14 0.98 -0.31 -17.85
CA ILE A 14 1.88 -0.37 -16.69
C ILE A 14 1.44 0.63 -15.62
N VAL A 15 1.11 1.86 -16.01
CA VAL A 15 0.63 2.89 -15.07
C VAL A 15 -0.64 2.43 -14.36
N ILE A 16 -1.62 1.88 -15.11
CA ILE A 16 -2.86 1.35 -14.52
C ILE A 16 -2.56 0.20 -13.55
N TRP A 17 -1.65 -0.70 -13.91
CA TRP A 17 -1.23 -1.81 -13.04
C TRP A 17 -0.61 -1.34 -11.74
N VAL A 18 0.35 -0.41 -11.82
CA VAL A 18 1.02 0.17 -10.64
C VAL A 18 0.00 0.88 -9.75
N MET A 19 -0.88 1.69 -10.34
CA MET A 19 -1.97 2.36 -9.63
C MET A 19 -2.91 1.35 -8.94
N GLY A 20 -3.25 0.26 -9.63
CA GLY A 20 -4.10 -0.81 -9.08
C GLY A 20 -3.47 -1.49 -7.87
N ILE A 21 -2.20 -1.88 -7.96
CA ILE A 21 -1.45 -2.46 -6.83
C ILE A 21 -1.38 -1.47 -5.66
N PHE A 22 -1.14 -0.20 -5.95
CA PHE A 22 -1.03 0.83 -4.92
C PHE A 22 -2.35 1.06 -4.17
N VAL A 23 -3.46 1.18 -4.90
CA VAL A 23 -4.81 1.29 -4.33
C VAL A 23 -5.15 0.05 -3.50
N LEU A 24 -4.82 -1.14 -4.01
CA LEU A 24 -5.02 -2.40 -3.28
C LEU A 24 -4.20 -2.42 -1.99
N GLY A 25 -2.95 -1.98 -2.01
CA GLY A 25 -2.10 -1.88 -0.83
C GLY A 25 -2.68 -0.98 0.25
N ILE A 26 -3.22 0.20 -0.13
CA ILE A 26 -3.91 1.11 0.81
C ILE A 26 -5.11 0.40 1.44
N PHE A 27 -5.91 -0.29 0.61
CA PHE A 27 -7.10 -0.99 1.07
C PHE A 27 -6.75 -2.11 2.06
N LEU A 28 -5.76 -2.92 1.72
CA LEU A 28 -5.26 -3.99 2.58
C LEU A 28 -4.73 -3.46 3.91
N ILE A 29 -3.90 -2.42 3.89
CA ILE A 29 -3.39 -1.80 5.12
C ILE A 29 -4.53 -1.31 6.00
N LYS A 30 -5.51 -0.62 5.41
CA LYS A 30 -6.65 -0.11 6.18
C LYS A 30 -7.52 -1.22 6.76
N LEU A 31 -7.79 -2.27 5.97
CA LEU A 31 -8.58 -3.42 6.38
C LEU A 31 -7.88 -4.20 7.49
N PHE A 32 -6.60 -4.53 7.28
CA PHE A 32 -5.81 -5.21 8.28
C PHE A 32 -5.65 -4.37 9.53
N TRP A 33 -5.41 -3.06 9.44
CA TRP A 33 -5.29 -2.22 10.64
C TRP A 33 -6.55 -2.27 11.50
N MET A 34 -7.73 -2.18 10.89
CA MET A 34 -8.99 -2.20 11.63
C MET A 34 -9.27 -3.55 12.28
N TRP A 35 -8.70 -4.64 11.75
CA TRP A 35 -8.88 -5.98 12.30
C TRP A 35 -7.77 -6.37 13.29
N THR A 36 -6.51 -6.23 12.89
CA THR A 36 -5.36 -6.72 13.66
C THR A 36 -5.01 -5.82 14.84
N ILE A 37 -5.03 -4.49 14.69
CA ILE A 37 -4.56 -3.59 15.76
C ILE A 37 -5.44 -3.67 17.02
N PRO A 38 -6.79 -3.67 16.92
CA PRO A 38 -7.63 -3.85 18.10
C PRO A 38 -7.46 -5.21 18.77
N GLU A 39 -7.18 -6.28 18.01
CA GLU A 39 -6.94 -7.62 18.55
C GLU A 39 -5.54 -7.77 19.18
N LEU A 40 -4.51 -7.14 18.58
CA LEU A 40 -3.13 -7.21 19.07
C LEU A 40 -2.92 -6.32 20.31
N PHE A 41 -3.60 -5.17 20.36
CA PHE A 41 -3.42 -4.16 21.40
C PHE A 41 -4.76 -3.66 21.99
N PRO A 42 -5.60 -4.55 22.54
CA PRO A 42 -6.94 -4.17 23.01
C PRO A 42 -6.89 -3.13 24.15
N GLY A 43 -5.95 -3.27 25.09
CA GLY A 43 -5.79 -2.34 26.20
C GLY A 43 -5.27 -0.96 25.78
N ALA A 44 -4.34 -0.89 24.84
CA ALA A 44 -3.78 0.38 24.36
C ALA A 44 -4.76 1.14 23.45
N VAL A 45 -5.60 0.41 22.71
CA VAL A 45 -6.71 1.02 21.96
C VAL A 45 -7.78 1.57 22.91
N ALA A 46 -8.11 0.84 23.99
CA ALA A 46 -9.07 1.29 25.00
C ALA A 46 -8.57 2.51 25.80
N ALA A 47 -7.26 2.59 26.07
CA ALA A 47 -6.62 3.73 26.72
C ALA A 47 -6.49 4.97 25.80
N GLY A 48 -6.70 4.81 24.49
CA GLY A 48 -6.57 5.89 23.51
C GLY A 48 -5.13 6.13 23.03
N ASP A 49 -4.17 5.34 23.47
CA ASP A 49 -2.75 5.44 23.07
C ASP A 49 -2.54 4.98 21.62
N VAL A 50 -3.43 4.10 21.12
CA VAL A 50 -3.37 3.57 19.75
C VAL A 50 -4.69 3.80 19.02
N ALA A 51 -4.60 4.37 17.82
CA ALA A 51 -5.78 4.61 16.98
C ALA A 51 -6.33 3.28 16.41
N ALA A 52 -7.53 2.89 16.87
CA ALA A 52 -8.27 1.73 16.34
C ALA A 52 -8.59 1.87 14.84
N LYS A 53 -8.83 3.11 14.40
CA LYS A 53 -9.17 3.44 13.02
C LYS A 53 -8.19 4.47 12.50
N ILE A 54 -7.62 4.18 11.33
CA ILE A 54 -6.73 5.10 10.62
C ILE A 54 -7.47 5.83 9.50
N SER A 55 -7.07 7.08 9.28
CA SER A 55 -7.55 7.87 8.14
C SER A 55 -7.04 7.27 6.83
N TRP A 56 -7.74 7.55 5.72
CA TRP A 56 -7.25 7.17 4.38
C TRP A 56 -5.87 7.77 4.06
N TRP A 57 -5.59 8.97 4.57
CA TRP A 57 -4.29 9.62 4.42
C TRP A 57 -3.17 8.88 5.15
N THR A 58 -3.46 8.38 6.36
CA THR A 58 -2.51 7.57 7.14
C THR A 58 -2.25 6.23 6.44
N ALA A 59 -3.28 5.58 5.92
CA ALA A 59 -3.14 4.34 5.16
C ALA A 59 -2.28 4.52 3.89
N LEU A 60 -2.43 5.65 3.20
CA LEU A 60 -1.58 6.02 2.06
C LEU A 60 -0.11 6.19 2.45
N LYS A 61 0.18 6.88 3.55
CA LYS A 61 1.57 7.03 4.03
C LYS A 61 2.20 5.66 4.34
N LEU A 62 1.45 4.78 4.98
CA LEU A 62 1.90 3.42 5.28
C LEU A 62 2.12 2.60 4.00
N SER A 63 1.25 2.71 2.99
CA SER A 63 1.44 1.99 1.72
C SER A 63 2.68 2.45 0.98
N VAL A 64 3.00 3.76 1.01
CA VAL A 64 4.25 4.29 0.46
C VAL A 64 5.46 3.70 1.18
N LEU A 65 5.45 3.68 2.53
CA LEU A 65 6.55 3.12 3.31
C LEU A 65 6.77 1.63 3.01
N VAL A 66 5.71 0.84 2.93
CA VAL A 66 5.78 -0.58 2.59
C VAL A 66 6.30 -0.78 1.16
N ALA A 67 5.82 0.02 0.21
CA ALA A 67 6.30 -0.03 -1.18
C ALA A 67 7.79 0.35 -1.29
N LEU A 68 8.25 1.36 -0.55
CA LEU A 68 9.65 1.74 -0.45
C LEU A 68 10.49 0.59 0.13
N LEU A 69 10.03 -0.04 1.21
CA LEU A 69 10.71 -1.17 1.83
C LEU A 69 10.85 -2.34 0.85
N ALA A 70 9.77 -2.67 0.14
CA ALA A 70 9.76 -3.71 -0.88
C ALA A 70 10.73 -3.38 -2.03
N ALA A 71 10.77 -2.11 -2.47
CA ALA A 71 11.71 -1.66 -3.50
C ALA A 71 13.17 -1.83 -3.05
N ILE A 72 13.51 -1.44 -1.81
CA ILE A 72 14.86 -1.62 -1.24
C ILE A 72 15.23 -3.11 -1.18
N THR A 73 14.30 -3.95 -0.71
CA THR A 73 14.54 -5.41 -0.56
C THR A 73 14.68 -6.10 -1.92
N ASN A 74 14.03 -5.59 -2.96
CA ASN A 74 14.18 -6.10 -4.31
C ASN A 74 15.52 -5.68 -4.92
N ILE A 75 15.95 -4.44 -4.68
CA ILE A 75 17.27 -3.94 -5.13
C ILE A 75 18.41 -4.75 -4.50
N SER A 76 18.27 -5.24 -3.27
CA SER A 76 19.33 -6.03 -2.62
C SER A 76 19.45 -7.48 -3.12
N LYS A 77 18.55 -7.93 -4.00
CA LYS A 77 18.57 -9.30 -4.56
C LYS A 77 19.32 -9.38 -5.89
N ASP A 78 19.58 -8.25 -6.52
CA ASP A 78 20.46 -8.10 -7.69
C ASP A 78 21.91 -7.79 -7.24
#